data_AF-D4N0U5-F1
#
_entry.id   AF-D4N0U5-F1
#
_cell.length_a   1.000
_cell.length_b   1.000
_cell.length_c   1.000
_cell.angle_alpha   90.00
_cell.angle_beta   90.00
_cell.angle_gamma   90.00
#
_symmetry.space_group_name_H-M   'P 1'
#
loop_
_entity.id
_entity.type
_entity.pdbx_description
1 polymer ?
#
loop_
_entity_poly.entity_id
_entity_poly.type
_entity_poly.pdbx_seq_one_letter_code
_entity_poly.pdbx_strand_id
1 'polypeptide(L)'
;MKYKVFSIIFSILLVITLPLALCSCSTQKSSKNDEIILRIANWEEYLDEGDWDDDEEIELENGKKIIGRNSMIKDFENWYEKTYHKKVKVEYSTFGTNEDMYNQLTIGDTYDLICPSEYMTMKLMAEDKILKYSDEFWDTSDANNYYAKGVSPYIKKSLDQLKYQGQSVGDYTAGYMWGTLGYVYNPKYVSREDAEDWGLLLNQKYYKKITAKDSVRDCYFAVRGMQTQKEILTKKFQNQSNYKERLSSLLNDTSDQSIQNAGMILSKIKDNVYSFETDSGKADLVSGKVVANLQWSGDGVYSMQQVEEEGIKLRYAVPKASTNLWFDGWCMLKAGIGKDKEKQQAAQAFVNYISRSDNVVRNMYYVGYTSVISGGEDKTIYDYIKYMYGSEDKKSVDYDLNYFFQQNGDNYNYVMKTSEEMSKGQLYAQYPTQDVMRRSAVMTYFGDQANKKISRMWIDMRCFDPRIKKNSK
;
A
#
# COMPACT_ATOMS: atom_id res chain seq x y z
N MET A 1 -24.91 3.23 -6.74
CA MET A 1 -23.44 3.26 -6.53
C MET A 1 -22.92 1.83 -6.58
N LYS A 2 -21.67 1.61 -6.98
CA LYS A 2 -21.08 0.27 -7.07
C LYS A 2 -20.07 -0.04 -5.95
N TYR A 3 -19.91 0.84 -4.95
CA TYR A 3 -18.90 0.75 -3.88
C TYR A 3 -19.57 0.80 -2.51
N LYS A 4 -18.94 0.22 -1.48
CA LYS A 4 -19.40 0.29 -0.08
C LYS A 4 -19.20 1.70 0.47
N VAL A 5 -20.28 2.31 0.98
CA VAL A 5 -20.23 3.64 1.63
C VAL A 5 -19.76 3.46 3.06
N PHE A 6 -18.50 3.80 3.33
CA PHE A 6 -17.95 3.74 4.67
C PHE A 6 -18.51 4.84 5.57
N SER A 7 -19.27 4.44 6.59
CA SER A 7 -19.55 5.29 7.75
C SER A 7 -18.55 4.91 8.85
N ILE A 8 -17.40 5.56 8.91
CA ILE A 8 -16.46 5.36 10.03
C ILE A 8 -17.06 6.06 11.25
N ILE A 9 -17.60 5.27 12.17
CA ILE A 9 -17.79 5.70 13.56
C ILE A 9 -16.38 5.80 14.17
N PHE A 10 -15.93 7.03 14.42
CA PHE A 10 -14.71 7.29 15.18
C PHE A 10 -14.79 6.59 16.54
N SER A 11 -14.10 5.47 16.69
CA SER A 11 -13.96 4.79 17.97
C SER A 11 -12.93 5.55 18.81
N ILE A 12 -13.43 6.35 19.75
CA ILE A 12 -12.62 6.99 20.80
C ILE A 12 -11.92 5.88 21.57
N LEU A 13 -10.58 5.93 21.62
CA LEU A 13 -9.74 5.07 22.44
C LEU A 13 -10.29 4.99 23.87
N LEU A 14 -10.87 3.84 24.23
CA LEU A 14 -11.19 3.52 25.61
C LEU A 14 -10.21 2.44 26.05
N VAL A 15 -9.14 2.88 26.73
CA VAL A 15 -8.20 2.00 27.40
C VAL A 15 -8.95 1.29 28.53
N ILE A 16 -9.44 0.09 28.26
CA ILE A 16 -9.99 -0.80 29.28
C ILE A 16 -8.80 -1.55 29.89
N THR A 17 -8.39 -1.12 31.08
CA THR A 17 -7.48 -1.88 31.93
C THR A 17 -8.19 -3.12 32.45
N LEU A 18 -7.80 -4.31 31.96
CA LEU A 18 -8.20 -5.57 32.58
C LEU A 18 -7.30 -5.90 33.78
N PRO A 19 -7.84 -6.45 34.89
CA PRO A 19 -7.05 -6.76 36.06
C PRO A 19 -6.22 -8.03 35.85
N LEU A 20 -4.97 -8.01 36.30
CA LEU A 20 -4.13 -9.19 36.44
C LEU A 20 -4.79 -10.19 37.40
N ALA A 21 -5.35 -11.27 36.87
CA ALA A 21 -5.69 -12.46 37.64
C ALA A 21 -4.49 -13.42 37.65
N LEU A 22 -3.76 -13.42 38.77
CA LEU A 22 -2.84 -14.49 39.13
C LEU A 22 -3.63 -15.80 39.25
N CYS A 23 -3.31 -16.80 38.44
CA CYS A 23 -3.78 -18.16 38.67
C CYS A 23 -2.63 -19.17 38.65
N SER A 24 -2.63 -19.94 39.72
CA SER A 24 -1.69 -20.95 40.17
C SER A 24 -1.53 -22.12 39.20
N CYS A 25 -0.30 -22.63 39.12
CA CYS A 25 0.03 -23.91 38.52
C CYS A 25 -0.85 -25.05 39.07
N SER A 26 -1.57 -25.72 38.18
CA SER A 26 -1.97 -27.11 38.37
C SER A 26 -1.68 -27.88 37.09
N THR A 27 -0.88 -28.93 37.23
CA THR A 27 -0.47 -29.85 36.17
C THR A 27 -1.61 -30.84 35.90
N GLN A 28 -2.40 -30.57 34.87
CA GLN A 28 -3.26 -31.58 34.26
C GLN A 28 -2.71 -31.93 32.88
N LYS A 29 -2.21 -33.17 32.75
CA LYS A 29 -2.03 -33.84 31.47
C LYS A 29 -3.40 -34.01 30.82
N SER A 30 -3.67 -33.22 29.79
CA SER A 30 -4.76 -33.46 28.83
C SER A 30 -4.14 -33.72 27.45
N SER A 31 -4.76 -34.60 26.68
CA SER A 31 -4.40 -34.94 25.31
C SER A 31 -4.28 -33.66 24.46
N LYS A 32 -3.10 -33.44 23.86
CA LYS A 32 -2.84 -32.32 22.94
C LYS A 32 -3.87 -32.33 21.81
N ASN A 33 -4.74 -31.33 21.77
CA ASN A 33 -5.54 -31.01 20.61
C ASN A 33 -4.63 -30.29 19.59
N ASP A 34 -4.55 -30.84 18.39
CA ASP A 34 -3.74 -30.40 17.23
C ASP A 34 -4.31 -29.13 16.56
N GLU A 35 -4.47 -28.03 17.30
CA GLU A 35 -4.88 -26.73 16.75
C GLU A 35 -3.67 -25.80 16.59
N ILE A 36 -3.44 -25.32 15.36
CA ILE A 36 -2.36 -24.39 15.04
C ILE A 36 -2.81 -22.97 15.38
N ILE A 37 -2.08 -22.26 16.25
CA ILE A 37 -2.32 -20.83 16.49
C ILE A 37 -1.44 -20.02 15.54
N LEU A 38 -2.07 -19.19 14.70
CA LEU A 38 -1.42 -18.32 13.73
C LEU A 38 -1.63 -16.84 14.12
N ARG A 39 -0.56 -16.17 14.55
CA ARG A 39 -0.56 -14.75 14.95
C ARG A 39 -0.24 -13.86 13.77
N ILE A 40 -1.21 -13.05 13.36
CA ILE A 40 -1.10 -12.18 12.19
C ILE A 40 -1.21 -10.73 12.63
N ALA A 41 -0.30 -9.87 12.15
CA ALA A 41 -0.42 -8.42 12.29
C ALA A 41 -0.51 -7.73 10.93
N ASN A 42 -1.44 -6.79 10.79
CA ASN A 42 -1.66 -6.05 9.54
C ASN A 42 -2.05 -4.59 9.84
N TRP A 43 -2.19 -3.77 8.80
CA TRP A 43 -2.75 -2.43 8.94
C TRP A 43 -4.20 -2.47 9.43
N GLU A 44 -4.62 -1.43 10.15
CA GLU A 44 -6.03 -1.19 10.48
C GLU A 44 -6.89 -1.14 9.21
N GLU A 45 -8.09 -1.72 9.26
CA GLU A 45 -9.06 -1.73 8.15
C GLU A 45 -8.52 -2.31 6.82
N TYR A 46 -7.51 -3.20 6.87
CA TYR A 46 -6.82 -3.69 5.67
C TYR A 46 -7.14 -5.13 5.27
N LEU A 47 -8.10 -5.74 5.94
CA LEU A 47 -8.65 -7.05 5.63
C LEU A 47 -10.16 -7.02 5.84
N ASP A 48 -10.93 -7.58 4.91
CA ASP A 48 -12.39 -7.59 5.00
C ASP A 48 -12.88 -8.31 6.27
N GLU A 49 -13.64 -7.57 7.08
CA GLU A 49 -14.16 -8.04 8.38
C GLU A 49 -15.50 -8.77 8.25
N GLY A 50 -16.09 -8.81 7.05
CA GLY A 50 -17.37 -9.44 6.79
C GLY A 50 -18.55 -8.52 7.11
N ASP A 51 -19.66 -9.10 7.59
CA ASP A 51 -20.89 -8.39 7.94
C ASP A 51 -21.45 -7.52 6.81
N TRP A 52 -21.29 -7.97 5.57
CA TRP A 52 -21.96 -7.37 4.42
C TRP A 52 -23.46 -7.58 4.51
N ASP A 53 -24.24 -6.57 4.16
CA ASP A 53 -25.71 -6.64 4.17
C ASP A 53 -26.23 -7.78 3.29
N ASP A 54 -27.40 -8.33 3.62
CA ASP A 54 -27.93 -9.53 2.95
C ASP A 54 -28.16 -9.35 1.43
N ASP A 55 -28.33 -8.12 0.97
CA ASP A 55 -28.44 -7.71 -0.43
C ASP A 55 -27.11 -7.16 -1.01
N GLU A 56 -26.07 -6.99 -0.19
CA GLU A 56 -24.74 -6.59 -0.62
C GLU A 56 -23.99 -7.78 -1.25
N GLU A 57 -23.92 -7.77 -2.58
CA GLU A 57 -23.28 -8.77 -3.43
C GLU A 57 -22.67 -8.12 -4.67
N ILE A 58 -21.49 -8.57 -5.07
CA ILE A 58 -20.89 -8.23 -6.37
C ILE A 58 -21.18 -9.38 -7.34
N GLU A 59 -22.05 -9.13 -8.31
CA GLU A 59 -22.31 -10.05 -9.43
C GLU A 59 -21.55 -9.57 -10.67
N LEU A 60 -20.55 -10.36 -11.08
CA LEU A 60 -19.71 -10.07 -12.24
C LEU A 60 -20.30 -10.65 -13.53
N GLU A 61 -19.90 -10.12 -14.68
CA GLU A 61 -20.39 -10.56 -16.00
C GLU A 61 -20.17 -12.05 -16.29
N ASN A 62 -19.15 -12.63 -15.67
CA ASN A 62 -18.84 -14.06 -15.76
C ASN A 62 -19.75 -14.94 -14.88
N GLY A 63 -20.75 -14.35 -14.20
CA GLY A 63 -21.70 -15.03 -13.32
C GLY A 63 -21.17 -15.32 -11.91
N LYS A 64 -19.93 -14.91 -11.59
CA LYS A 64 -19.36 -15.08 -10.25
C LYS A 64 -19.99 -14.07 -9.30
N LYS A 65 -20.47 -14.59 -8.17
CA LYS A 65 -21.07 -13.84 -7.07
C LYS A 65 -20.08 -13.77 -5.92
N ILE A 66 -19.82 -12.57 -5.41
CA ILE A 66 -18.87 -12.34 -4.33
C ILE A 66 -19.62 -11.68 -3.17
N ILE A 67 -19.51 -12.30 -2.01
CA ILE A 67 -20.19 -11.92 -0.77
C ILE A 67 -19.19 -11.90 0.39
N GLY A 68 -19.46 -11.08 1.41
CA GLY A 68 -18.65 -10.96 2.62
C GLY A 68 -19.46 -11.16 3.90
N ARG A 69 -20.07 -12.33 4.08
CA ARG A 69 -20.92 -12.62 5.26
C ARG A 69 -20.11 -12.83 6.55
N ASN A 70 -19.17 -13.78 6.55
CA ASN A 70 -18.23 -13.94 7.67
C ASN A 70 -17.00 -13.06 7.45
N SER A 71 -16.14 -12.86 8.43
CA SER A 71 -14.83 -12.23 8.20
C SER A 71 -13.91 -13.09 7.32
N MET A 72 -12.97 -12.44 6.61
CA MET A 72 -11.94 -13.14 5.81
C MET A 72 -11.15 -14.13 6.67
N ILE A 73 -10.88 -13.76 7.93
CA ILE A 73 -10.23 -14.62 8.92
C ILE A 73 -11.05 -15.87 9.19
N LYS A 74 -12.35 -15.71 9.46
CA LYS A 74 -13.21 -16.85 9.79
C LYS A 74 -13.35 -17.80 8.61
N ASP A 75 -13.48 -17.27 7.40
CA ASP A 75 -13.54 -18.08 6.19
C ASP A 75 -12.22 -18.80 5.90
N PHE A 76 -11.07 -18.17 6.19
CA PHE A 76 -9.77 -18.84 6.12
C PHE A 76 -9.66 -20.02 7.08
N GLU A 77 -10.03 -19.85 8.37
CA GLU A 77 -9.98 -20.93 9.37
C GLU A 77 -10.79 -22.15 8.89
N ASN A 78 -12.01 -21.90 8.38
CA ASN A 78 -12.90 -22.94 7.85
C ASN A 78 -12.32 -23.60 6.57
N TRP A 79 -11.78 -22.79 5.66
CA TRP A 79 -11.16 -23.28 4.42
C TRP A 79 -9.94 -24.15 4.72
N TYR A 80 -9.11 -23.74 5.68
CA TYR A 80 -7.91 -24.46 6.07
C TYR A 80 -8.26 -25.83 6.68
N GLU A 81 -9.26 -25.90 7.57
CA GLU A 81 -9.74 -27.18 8.12
C GLU A 81 -10.29 -28.12 7.02
N LYS A 82 -11.05 -27.57 6.07
CA LYS A 82 -11.58 -28.36 4.95
C LYS A 82 -10.48 -28.86 4.01
N THR A 83 -9.45 -28.05 3.77
CA THR A 83 -8.42 -28.31 2.75
C THR A 83 -7.30 -29.20 3.29
N TYR A 84 -6.87 -28.96 4.53
CA TYR A 84 -5.71 -29.62 5.13
C TYR A 84 -6.07 -30.58 6.26
N HIS A 85 -7.35 -30.73 6.60
CA HIS A 85 -7.84 -31.59 7.68
C HIS A 85 -7.20 -31.29 9.05
N LYS A 86 -6.85 -30.01 9.27
CA LYS A 86 -6.23 -29.49 10.48
C LYS A 86 -6.87 -28.18 10.89
N LYS A 87 -6.98 -27.94 12.19
CA LYS A 87 -7.54 -26.67 12.68
C LYS A 87 -6.46 -25.61 12.77
N VAL A 88 -6.81 -24.42 12.32
CA VAL A 88 -6.03 -23.21 12.57
C VAL A 88 -6.93 -22.19 13.27
N LYS A 89 -6.39 -21.54 14.30
CA LYS A 89 -6.99 -20.39 14.94
C LYS A 89 -6.12 -19.19 14.66
N VAL A 90 -6.70 -18.16 14.05
CA VAL A 90 -5.99 -16.92 13.79
C VAL A 90 -6.20 -15.94 14.94
N GLU A 91 -5.09 -15.43 15.48
CA GLU A 91 -5.03 -14.29 16.38
C GLU A 91 -4.63 -13.07 15.53
N TYR A 92 -5.61 -12.25 15.15
CA TYR A 92 -5.40 -11.09 14.28
C TYR A 92 -5.25 -9.80 15.09
N SER A 93 -4.15 -9.08 14.86
CA SER A 93 -3.84 -7.78 15.45
C SER A 93 -3.65 -6.73 14.37
N THR A 94 -3.86 -5.47 14.72
CA THR A 94 -3.65 -4.34 13.81
C THR A 94 -2.60 -3.35 14.32
N PHE A 95 -2.04 -2.55 13.41
CA PHE A 95 -1.15 -1.44 13.71
C PHE A 95 -1.43 -0.24 12.81
N GLY A 96 -1.24 0.97 13.34
CA GLY A 96 -1.42 2.22 12.59
C GLY A 96 -0.18 2.67 11.81
N THR A 97 1.03 2.29 12.24
CA THR A 97 2.28 2.63 11.54
C THR A 97 3.27 1.47 11.56
N ASN A 98 4.18 1.45 10.58
CA ASN A 98 5.31 0.50 10.56
C ASN A 98 6.17 0.63 11.83
N GLU A 99 6.35 1.85 12.35
CA GLU A 99 7.11 2.11 13.57
C GLU A 99 6.42 1.52 14.81
N ASP A 100 5.10 1.61 14.92
CA ASP A 100 4.33 0.99 16.02
C ASP A 100 4.47 -0.52 16.00
N MET A 101 4.29 -1.15 14.82
CA MET A 101 4.51 -2.59 14.65
C MET A 101 5.94 -2.98 15.02
N TYR A 102 6.95 -2.23 14.58
CA TYR A 102 8.35 -2.53 14.89
C TYR A 102 8.65 -2.39 16.39
N ASN A 103 8.01 -1.44 17.07
CA ASN A 103 8.13 -1.27 18.52
C ASN A 103 7.50 -2.45 19.28
N GLN A 104 6.31 -2.91 18.87
CA GLN A 104 5.67 -4.11 19.43
C GLN A 104 6.60 -5.34 19.33
N LEU A 105 7.19 -5.58 18.15
CA LEU A 105 8.17 -6.65 17.94
C LEU A 105 9.40 -6.53 18.85
N THR A 106 9.82 -5.30 19.18
CA THR A 106 10.99 -5.05 20.02
C THR A 106 10.68 -5.24 21.51
N ILE A 107 9.44 -4.95 21.94
CA ILE A 107 9.00 -5.06 23.34
C ILE A 107 8.70 -6.52 23.73
N GLY A 108 8.52 -7.41 22.75
CA GLY A 108 8.43 -8.86 22.96
C GLY A 108 7.21 -9.51 22.32
N ASP A 109 6.34 -8.74 21.65
CA ASP A 109 5.20 -9.30 20.93
C ASP A 109 5.70 -10.23 19.83
N THR A 110 5.08 -11.41 19.74
CA THR A 110 5.50 -12.45 18.81
C THR A 110 4.40 -12.65 17.78
N TYR A 111 4.68 -12.28 16.53
CA TYR A 111 3.82 -12.55 15.38
C TYR A 111 4.45 -13.62 14.49
N ASP A 112 3.62 -14.39 13.81
CA ASP A 112 4.02 -15.41 12.84
C ASP A 112 4.10 -14.80 11.44
N LEU A 113 3.12 -13.96 11.10
CA LEU A 113 2.99 -13.30 9.80
C LEU A 113 2.65 -11.82 10.00
N ILE A 114 3.32 -10.94 9.26
CA ILE A 114 3.08 -9.48 9.30
C ILE A 114 2.95 -8.92 7.90
N CYS A 115 2.24 -7.81 7.70
CA CYS A 115 2.12 -7.13 6.40
C CYS A 115 2.71 -5.70 6.39
N PRO A 116 4.05 -5.54 6.57
CA PRO A 116 4.67 -4.23 6.56
C PRO A 116 4.83 -3.66 5.14
N SER A 117 5.17 -2.38 5.06
CA SER A 117 5.61 -1.76 3.79
C SER A 117 7.03 -2.20 3.42
N GLU A 118 7.39 -2.04 2.14
CA GLU A 118 8.61 -2.62 1.58
C GLU A 118 9.92 -2.19 2.26
N TYR A 119 10.00 -0.95 2.75
CA TYR A 119 11.19 -0.50 3.48
C TYR A 119 11.36 -1.20 4.83
N MET A 120 10.25 -1.54 5.48
CA MET A 120 10.28 -2.24 6.76
C MET A 120 10.59 -3.72 6.53
N THR A 121 10.11 -4.33 5.43
CA THR A 121 10.61 -5.63 4.95
C THR A 121 12.13 -5.60 4.78
N MET A 122 12.68 -4.62 4.06
CA MET A 122 14.14 -4.48 3.88
C MET A 122 14.89 -4.30 5.21
N LYS A 123 14.31 -3.58 6.18
CA LYS A 123 14.89 -3.46 7.53
C LYS A 123 14.92 -4.81 8.25
N LEU A 124 13.83 -5.56 8.21
CA LEU A 124 13.75 -6.90 8.82
C LEU A 124 14.67 -7.91 8.12
N MET A 125 14.90 -7.79 6.81
CA MET A 125 15.94 -8.54 6.10
C MET A 125 17.34 -8.18 6.62
N ALA A 126 17.63 -6.89 6.81
CA ALA A 126 18.91 -6.42 7.34
C ALA A 126 19.20 -6.97 8.75
N GLU A 127 18.14 -7.18 9.53
CA GLU A 127 18.18 -7.70 10.90
C GLU A 127 18.04 -9.23 10.96
N ASP A 128 17.96 -9.90 9.82
CA ASP A 128 17.78 -11.35 9.69
C ASP A 128 16.55 -11.88 10.45
N LYS A 129 15.47 -11.09 10.54
CA LYS A 129 14.26 -11.39 11.34
C LYS A 129 13.15 -12.11 10.58
N ILE A 130 13.22 -12.20 9.25
CA ILE A 130 12.18 -12.80 8.41
C ILE A 130 12.69 -14.01 7.62
N LEU A 131 11.77 -14.90 7.27
CA LEU A 131 12.02 -16.12 6.48
C LEU A 131 11.74 -15.88 5.00
N LYS A 132 12.45 -16.63 4.15
CA LYS A 132 12.05 -16.78 2.74
C LYS A 132 10.79 -17.61 2.64
N TYR A 133 9.98 -17.33 1.63
CA TYR A 133 8.93 -18.25 1.19
C TYR A 133 9.54 -19.53 0.64
N SER A 134 8.88 -20.67 0.89
CA SER A 134 9.39 -21.97 0.46
C SER A 134 9.24 -22.18 -1.04
N ASP A 135 10.03 -23.09 -1.63
CA ASP A 135 9.90 -23.42 -3.05
C ASP A 135 8.50 -24.00 -3.35
N GLU A 136 7.90 -24.72 -2.40
CA GLU A 136 6.54 -25.24 -2.53
C GLU A 136 5.49 -24.14 -2.58
N PHE A 137 5.71 -22.96 -1.99
CA PHE A 137 4.79 -21.82 -2.12
C PHE A 137 4.78 -21.26 -3.55
N TRP A 138 5.90 -21.35 -4.26
CA TRP A 138 6.06 -20.86 -5.63
C TRP A 138 5.71 -21.88 -6.71
N ASP A 139 5.39 -23.13 -6.32
CA ASP A 139 5.03 -24.18 -7.26
C ASP A 139 3.63 -23.93 -7.86
N THR A 140 3.59 -23.43 -9.09
CA THR A 140 2.35 -23.19 -9.84
C THR A 140 1.60 -24.48 -10.23
N SER A 141 2.14 -25.67 -9.97
CA SER A 141 1.40 -26.92 -10.17
C SER A 141 0.38 -27.19 -9.06
N ASP A 142 0.60 -26.68 -7.83
CA ASP A 142 -0.34 -26.82 -6.72
C ASP A 142 -1.59 -25.96 -6.95
N ALA A 143 -2.76 -26.58 -6.94
CA ALA A 143 -4.06 -25.92 -7.09
C ALA A 143 -4.30 -24.81 -6.05
N ASN A 144 -3.74 -24.93 -4.85
CA ASN A 144 -3.92 -23.98 -3.75
C ASN A 144 -2.89 -22.84 -3.74
N ASN A 145 -1.89 -22.84 -4.63
CA ASN A 145 -0.91 -21.75 -4.74
C ASN A 145 -1.45 -20.55 -5.53
N TYR A 146 -2.56 -19.98 -5.07
CA TYR A 146 -3.24 -18.85 -5.71
C TYR A 146 -2.32 -17.64 -5.85
N TYR A 147 -1.44 -17.37 -4.88
CA TYR A 147 -0.52 -16.23 -4.97
C TYR A 147 0.46 -16.41 -6.13
N ALA A 148 1.16 -17.53 -6.21
CA ALA A 148 2.17 -17.78 -7.25
C ALA A 148 1.55 -17.79 -8.65
N LYS A 149 0.32 -18.29 -8.79
CA LYS A 149 -0.45 -18.29 -10.04
C LYS A 149 -1.00 -16.91 -10.40
N GLY A 150 -1.36 -16.12 -9.41
CA GLY A 150 -2.16 -14.92 -9.57
C GLY A 150 -1.36 -13.62 -9.56
N VAL A 151 -0.17 -13.57 -8.93
CA VAL A 151 0.61 -12.33 -8.79
C VAL A 151 0.88 -11.69 -10.15
N SER A 152 0.70 -10.37 -10.25
CA SER A 152 0.97 -9.63 -11.47
C SER A 152 2.44 -9.81 -11.90
N PRO A 153 2.74 -10.07 -13.19
CA PRO A 153 4.12 -10.22 -13.67
C PRO A 153 4.95 -8.96 -13.46
N TYR A 154 4.34 -7.78 -13.62
CA TYR A 154 4.99 -6.51 -13.34
C TYR A 154 5.38 -6.38 -11.88
N ILE A 155 4.46 -6.72 -10.96
CA ILE A 155 4.71 -6.62 -9.53
C ILE A 155 5.76 -7.64 -9.08
N LYS A 156 5.62 -8.90 -9.51
CA LYS A 156 6.61 -9.96 -9.24
C LYS A 156 7.99 -9.55 -9.70
N LYS A 157 8.13 -9.05 -10.93
CA LYS A 157 9.40 -8.54 -11.45
C LYS A 157 9.93 -7.38 -10.62
N SER A 158 9.07 -6.45 -10.20
CA SER A 158 9.47 -5.28 -9.40
C SER A 158 10.03 -5.69 -8.03
N LEU A 159 9.35 -6.60 -7.32
CA LEU A 159 9.82 -7.14 -6.04
C LEU A 159 11.08 -8.01 -6.20
N ASP A 160 11.17 -8.77 -7.30
CA ASP A 160 12.33 -9.63 -7.57
C ASP A 160 13.61 -8.84 -7.82
N GLN A 161 13.47 -7.74 -8.56
CA GLN A 161 14.55 -6.82 -8.93
C GLN A 161 14.90 -5.86 -7.79
N LEU A 162 14.00 -5.61 -6.84
CA LEU A 162 14.30 -4.89 -5.63
C LEU A 162 15.26 -5.74 -4.78
N LYS A 163 16.54 -5.35 -4.77
CA LYS A 163 17.59 -6.03 -4.01
C LYS A 163 17.94 -5.25 -2.75
N TYR A 164 18.07 -5.97 -1.64
CA TYR A 164 18.65 -5.45 -0.41
C TYR A 164 19.76 -6.40 0.07
N GLN A 165 20.96 -5.87 0.31
CA GLN A 165 22.15 -6.68 0.64
C GLN A 165 22.41 -7.85 -0.33
N GLY A 166 22.13 -7.65 -1.63
CA GLY A 166 22.31 -8.66 -2.68
C GLY A 166 21.19 -9.71 -2.76
N GLN A 167 20.22 -9.70 -1.84
CA GLN A 167 19.09 -10.63 -1.83
C GLN A 167 17.84 -9.98 -2.42
N SER A 168 16.97 -10.77 -3.04
CA SER A 168 15.69 -10.28 -3.54
C SER A 168 14.73 -10.01 -2.39
N VAL A 169 14.05 -8.87 -2.41
CA VAL A 169 12.95 -8.62 -1.46
C VAL A 169 11.78 -9.58 -1.73
N GLY A 170 11.50 -9.89 -3.01
CA GLY A 170 10.46 -10.84 -3.41
C GLY A 170 10.63 -12.28 -2.89
N ASP A 171 11.83 -12.67 -2.43
CA ASP A 171 12.05 -13.97 -1.78
C ASP A 171 11.44 -14.01 -0.36
N TYR A 172 11.31 -12.86 0.29
CA TYR A 172 10.95 -12.71 1.71
C TYR A 172 9.58 -12.09 1.94
N THR A 173 8.96 -11.57 0.88
CA THR A 173 7.64 -10.94 0.95
C THR A 173 6.75 -11.41 -0.19
N ALA A 174 5.51 -11.75 0.13
CA ALA A 174 4.44 -11.92 -0.84
C ALA A 174 3.63 -10.62 -0.83
N GLY A 175 3.68 -9.85 -1.91
CA GLY A 175 2.97 -8.57 -2.02
C GLY A 175 1.48 -8.74 -1.72
N TYR A 176 0.87 -7.70 -1.19
CA TYR A 176 -0.55 -7.69 -0.86
C TYR A 176 -1.25 -6.57 -1.60
N MET A 177 -0.81 -5.34 -1.34
CA MET A 177 -1.32 -4.12 -1.93
C MET A 177 -0.17 -3.30 -2.51
N TRP A 178 -0.49 -2.47 -3.49
CA TRP A 178 0.47 -1.57 -4.12
C TRP A 178 -0.18 -0.28 -4.56
N GLY A 179 0.65 0.71 -4.87
CA GLY A 179 0.18 1.93 -5.50
C GLY A 179 1.26 2.98 -5.67
N THR A 180 0.82 4.23 -5.80
CA THR A 180 1.73 5.36 -6.01
C THR A 180 1.53 6.45 -4.97
N LEU A 181 2.50 7.36 -4.89
CA LEU A 181 2.37 8.62 -4.16
C LEU A 181 2.09 9.77 -5.15
N GLY A 182 1.08 10.58 -4.87
CA GLY A 182 0.65 11.64 -5.77
C GLY A 182 -0.27 12.64 -5.09
N TYR A 183 -0.95 13.45 -5.90
CA TYR A 183 -1.87 14.46 -5.40
C TYR A 183 -3.31 14.11 -5.74
N VAL A 184 -4.19 14.08 -4.73
CA VAL A 184 -5.62 14.24 -4.97
C VAL A 184 -5.90 15.73 -5.02
N TYR A 185 -6.68 16.19 -5.99
CA TYR A 185 -6.99 17.59 -6.15
C TYR A 185 -8.38 17.82 -6.73
N ASN A 186 -8.92 18.99 -6.44
CA ASN A 186 -10.15 19.47 -7.06
C ASN A 186 -9.81 20.24 -8.35
N PRO A 187 -10.16 19.71 -9.55
CA PRO A 187 -9.83 20.32 -10.84
C PRO A 187 -10.54 21.66 -11.07
N LYS A 188 -11.54 22.02 -10.26
CA LYS A 188 -12.14 23.37 -10.25
C LYS A 188 -11.15 24.44 -9.79
N TYR A 189 -10.21 24.08 -8.91
CA TYR A 189 -9.31 25.03 -8.25
C TYR A 189 -7.85 24.82 -8.64
N VAL A 190 -7.43 23.56 -8.83
CA VAL A 190 -6.05 23.18 -9.15
C VAL A 190 -5.99 22.63 -10.57
N SER A 191 -5.07 23.15 -11.40
CA SER A 191 -4.88 22.64 -12.75
C SER A 191 -4.17 21.28 -12.71
N ARG A 192 -4.39 20.45 -13.74
CA ARG A 192 -3.63 19.20 -13.87
C ARG A 192 -2.13 19.44 -13.99
N GLU A 193 -1.72 20.54 -14.61
CA GLU A 193 -0.31 20.92 -14.72
C GLU A 193 0.32 21.18 -13.35
N ASP A 194 -0.37 21.94 -12.49
CA ASP A 194 0.09 22.19 -11.12
C ASP A 194 0.13 20.90 -10.30
N ALA A 195 -0.88 20.03 -10.45
CA ALA A 195 -0.96 18.74 -9.75
C ALA A 195 0.02 17.68 -10.29
N GLU A 196 0.58 17.90 -11.48
CA GLU A 196 1.63 17.07 -12.07
C GLU A 196 3.05 17.61 -11.78
N ASP A 197 3.19 18.56 -10.85
CA ASP A 197 4.47 19.09 -10.39
C ASP A 197 4.62 18.86 -8.88
N TRP A 198 5.76 18.30 -8.45
CA TRP A 198 6.06 18.18 -7.03
C TRP A 198 6.04 19.53 -6.31
N GLY A 199 6.34 20.62 -7.03
CA GLY A 199 6.32 22.00 -6.53
C GLY A 199 4.94 22.50 -6.09
N LEU A 200 3.85 21.74 -6.29
CA LEU A 200 2.51 22.10 -5.82
C LEU A 200 2.51 22.51 -4.34
N LEU A 201 3.23 21.76 -3.49
CA LEU A 201 3.31 22.03 -2.04
C LEU A 201 3.95 23.38 -1.68
N LEU A 202 4.68 23.99 -2.61
CA LEU A 202 5.33 25.30 -2.46
C LEU A 202 4.60 26.42 -3.22
N ASN A 203 3.62 26.05 -4.05
CA ASN A 203 2.96 26.98 -4.95
C ASN A 203 2.10 27.97 -4.15
N GLN A 204 2.47 29.25 -4.21
CA GLN A 204 1.82 30.33 -3.45
C GLN A 204 0.38 30.60 -3.90
N LYS A 205 -0.01 30.16 -5.10
CA LYS A 205 -1.41 30.20 -5.56
C LYS A 205 -2.35 29.46 -4.61
N TYR A 206 -1.83 28.46 -3.88
CA TYR A 206 -2.59 27.59 -3.00
C TYR A 206 -2.14 27.72 -1.53
N TYR A 207 -1.65 28.91 -1.15
CA TYR A 207 -1.23 29.21 0.21
C TYR A 207 -2.33 28.84 1.22
N LYS A 208 -1.98 27.96 2.18
CA LYS A 208 -2.87 27.40 3.21
C LYS A 208 -4.12 26.70 2.66
N LYS A 209 -4.02 26.15 1.45
CA LYS A 209 -5.07 25.40 0.76
C LYS A 209 -4.64 24.01 0.30
N ILE A 210 -3.48 23.52 0.75
CA ILE A 210 -2.98 22.17 0.45
C ILE A 210 -2.56 21.50 1.74
N THR A 211 -2.77 20.19 1.89
CA THR A 211 -2.14 19.39 2.95
C THR A 211 -1.05 18.47 2.41
N ALA A 212 -0.15 18.05 3.30
CA ALA A 212 0.81 16.99 3.04
C ALA A 212 0.64 15.88 4.08
N LYS A 213 0.99 14.63 3.74
CA LYS A 213 0.98 13.54 4.73
C LYS A 213 1.93 13.85 5.89
N ASP A 214 1.51 13.56 7.13
CA ASP A 214 2.40 13.56 8.31
C ASP A 214 3.32 12.32 8.33
N SER A 215 4.04 12.11 7.23
CA SER A 215 4.98 11.03 7.02
C SER A 215 6.33 11.61 6.61
N VAL A 216 7.34 11.42 7.45
CA VAL A 216 8.70 11.89 7.17
C VAL A 216 9.25 11.28 5.89
N ARG A 217 8.96 9.99 5.63
CA ARG A 217 9.48 9.25 4.49
C ARG A 217 8.86 9.72 3.18
N ASP A 218 7.54 9.87 3.14
CA ASP A 218 6.83 10.32 1.94
C ASP A 218 7.13 11.78 1.63
N CYS A 219 7.17 12.65 2.65
CA CYS A 219 7.55 14.05 2.48
C CYS A 219 9.01 14.18 2.03
N TYR A 220 9.93 13.37 2.56
CA TYR A 220 11.31 13.34 2.10
C TYR A 220 11.39 12.95 0.63
N PHE A 221 10.69 11.89 0.22
CA PHE A 221 10.64 11.43 -1.16
C PHE A 221 10.08 12.50 -2.10
N ALA A 222 8.96 13.15 -1.75
CA ALA A 222 8.38 14.24 -2.53
C ALA A 222 9.37 15.39 -2.73
N VAL A 223 10.11 15.77 -1.68
CA VAL A 223 11.14 16.82 -1.74
C VAL A 223 12.35 16.40 -2.57
N ARG A 224 12.76 15.12 -2.52
CA ARG A 224 13.77 14.57 -3.44
C ARG A 224 13.29 14.67 -4.88
N GLY A 225 12.02 14.37 -5.13
CA GLY A 225 11.34 14.61 -6.41
C GLY A 225 11.50 16.06 -6.86
N MET A 226 11.15 17.04 -6.03
CA MET A 226 11.32 18.47 -6.34
C MET A 226 12.76 18.85 -6.70
N GLN A 227 13.72 18.37 -5.92
CA GLN A 227 15.14 18.71 -6.08
C GLN A 227 15.73 18.17 -7.38
N THR A 228 15.25 17.01 -7.82
CA THR A 228 15.82 16.27 -8.94
C THR A 228 14.97 16.36 -10.22
N GLN A 229 13.76 16.90 -10.13
CA GLN A 229 12.79 16.99 -11.24
C GLN A 229 13.38 17.65 -12.50
N LYS A 230 14.17 18.72 -12.36
CA LYS A 230 14.81 19.37 -13.51
C LYS A 230 15.79 18.45 -14.25
N GLU A 231 16.52 17.58 -13.54
CA GLU A 231 17.41 16.59 -14.16
C GLU A 231 16.60 15.47 -14.79
N ILE A 232 15.64 14.91 -14.04
CA ILE A 232 14.83 13.74 -14.45
C ILE A 232 14.00 14.03 -15.71
N LEU A 233 13.52 15.27 -15.87
CA LEU A 233 12.72 15.68 -17.02
C LEU A 233 13.55 15.89 -18.31
N THR A 234 14.88 15.81 -18.26
CA THR A 234 15.70 15.96 -19.47
C THR A 234 15.70 14.68 -20.31
N LYS A 235 15.66 14.81 -21.65
CA LYS A 235 15.85 13.67 -22.58
C LYS A 235 17.19 12.95 -22.34
N LYS A 236 18.23 13.71 -21.95
CA LYS A 236 19.54 13.16 -21.63
C LYS A 236 19.46 12.15 -20.48
N PHE A 237 18.70 12.44 -19.44
CA PHE A 237 18.50 11.52 -18.32
C PHE A 237 17.60 10.34 -18.74
N GLN A 238 16.48 10.63 -19.41
CA GLN A 238 15.46 9.62 -19.77
C GLN A 238 15.94 8.57 -20.78
N ASN A 239 16.90 8.91 -21.65
CA ASN A 239 17.40 8.01 -22.70
C ASN A 239 18.58 7.13 -22.23
N GLN A 240 18.95 7.16 -20.95
CA GLN A 240 20.06 6.34 -20.45
C GLN A 240 19.66 4.88 -20.28
N SER A 241 20.57 3.96 -20.62
CA SER A 241 20.35 2.52 -20.47
C SER A 241 20.14 2.09 -19.02
N ASN A 242 20.69 2.82 -18.05
CA ASN A 242 20.53 2.62 -16.62
C ASN A 242 19.57 3.63 -15.97
N TYR A 243 18.57 4.09 -16.72
CA TYR A 243 17.60 5.11 -16.27
C TYR A 243 16.95 4.74 -14.92
N LYS A 244 16.51 3.50 -14.74
CA LYS A 244 15.82 3.04 -13.53
C LYS A 244 16.74 3.07 -12.30
N GLU A 245 17.97 2.61 -12.44
CA GLU A 245 18.97 2.61 -11.37
C GLU A 245 19.35 4.04 -10.98
N ARG A 246 19.57 4.93 -11.97
CA ARG A 246 19.86 6.34 -11.71
C ARG A 246 18.68 7.06 -11.06
N LEU A 247 17.46 6.80 -11.51
CA LEU A 247 16.25 7.37 -10.94
C LEU A 247 16.11 6.96 -9.46
N SER A 248 16.27 5.67 -9.16
CA SER A 248 16.23 5.16 -7.79
C SER A 248 17.33 5.79 -6.92
N SER A 249 18.57 5.88 -7.44
CA SER A 249 19.69 6.51 -6.71
C SER A 249 19.44 7.99 -6.39
N LEU A 250 18.82 8.75 -7.30
CA LEU A 250 18.48 10.15 -7.06
C LEU A 250 17.41 10.33 -5.98
N LEU A 251 16.37 9.49 -6.02
CA LEU A 251 15.21 9.61 -5.13
C LEU A 251 15.48 9.03 -3.73
N ASN A 252 16.38 8.04 -3.62
CA ASN A 252 16.80 7.43 -2.37
C ASN A 252 18.11 8.01 -1.79
N ASP A 253 18.61 9.13 -2.31
CA ASP A 253 19.81 9.78 -1.80
C ASP A 253 19.60 10.33 -0.38
N THR A 254 20.36 9.79 0.58
CA THR A 254 20.37 10.20 1.99
C THR A 254 21.70 10.79 2.43
N SER A 255 22.47 11.38 1.52
CA SER A 255 23.66 12.15 1.86
C SER A 255 23.31 13.35 2.78
N ASP A 256 24.27 13.77 3.59
CA ASP A 256 24.07 14.89 4.54
C ASP A 256 23.62 16.17 3.81
N GLN A 257 24.14 16.41 2.61
CA GLN A 257 23.74 17.54 1.78
C GLN A 257 22.27 17.44 1.33
N SER A 258 21.82 16.25 0.92
CA SER A 258 20.44 16.02 0.50
C SER A 258 19.47 16.11 1.68
N ILE A 259 19.83 15.58 2.86
CA ILE A 259 19.03 15.72 4.09
C ILE A 259 18.91 17.18 4.50
N GLN A 260 20.00 17.94 4.50
CA GLN A 260 19.99 19.36 4.84
C GLN A 260 19.11 20.17 3.86
N ASN A 261 19.25 19.93 2.56
CA ASN A 261 18.46 20.59 1.55
C ASN A 261 16.97 20.23 1.68
N ALA A 262 16.66 18.98 2.02
CA ALA A 262 15.30 18.55 2.25
C ALA A 262 14.66 19.30 3.44
N GLY A 263 15.37 19.43 4.56
CA GLY A 263 14.89 20.19 5.72
C GLY A 263 14.59 21.67 5.42
N MET A 264 15.39 22.31 4.57
CA MET A 264 15.12 23.70 4.13
C MET A 264 13.87 23.82 3.27
N ILE A 265 13.62 22.86 2.38
CA ILE A 265 12.43 22.84 1.53
C ILE A 265 11.19 22.50 2.37
N LEU A 266 11.28 21.52 3.26
CA LEU A 266 10.20 21.13 4.16
C LEU A 266 9.78 22.28 5.07
N SER A 267 10.71 23.11 5.56
CA SER A 267 10.37 24.33 6.31
C SER A 267 9.52 25.30 5.47
N LYS A 268 9.84 25.48 4.17
CA LYS A 268 9.01 26.29 3.26
C LYS A 268 7.65 25.65 2.97
N ILE A 269 7.61 24.31 2.84
CA ILE A 269 6.36 23.57 2.68
C ILE A 269 5.48 23.80 3.90
N LYS A 270 6.01 23.63 5.12
CA LYS A 270 5.31 23.89 6.38
C LYS A 270 4.68 25.29 6.42
N ASP A 271 5.42 26.30 5.97
CA ASP A 271 4.92 27.68 5.92
C ASP A 271 3.77 27.85 4.92
N ASN A 272 3.74 27.05 3.85
CA ASN A 272 2.76 27.16 2.76
C ASN A 272 1.53 26.25 2.94
N VAL A 273 1.71 25.01 3.37
CA VAL A 273 0.61 24.03 3.52
C VAL A 273 -0.27 24.37 4.72
N TYR A 274 -1.54 23.99 4.63
CA TYR A 274 -2.51 24.14 5.71
C TYR A 274 -2.08 23.34 6.95
N SER A 275 -1.74 22.07 6.77
CA SER A 275 -1.24 21.19 7.81
C SER A 275 -0.46 20.01 7.20
N PHE A 276 0.30 19.33 8.07
CA PHE A 276 0.66 17.93 7.87
C PHE A 276 -0.41 17.08 8.56
N GLU A 277 -0.95 16.07 7.87
CA GLU A 277 -2.07 15.26 8.37
C GLU A 277 -1.95 13.80 7.93
N THR A 278 -2.56 12.89 8.69
CA THR A 278 -2.64 11.48 8.33
C THR A 278 -4.01 11.19 7.70
N ASP A 279 -5.11 11.53 8.39
CA ASP A 279 -6.46 11.11 7.96
C ASP A 279 -7.48 12.24 7.78
N SER A 280 -7.16 13.47 8.20
CA SER A 280 -8.13 14.59 8.19
C SER A 280 -8.28 15.29 6.84
N GLY A 281 -7.36 15.05 5.90
CA GLY A 281 -7.34 15.71 4.58
C GLY A 281 -8.61 15.48 3.77
N LYS A 282 -9.33 14.38 4.04
CA LYS A 282 -10.57 13.98 3.39
C LYS A 282 -11.71 14.98 3.67
N ALA A 283 -12.02 15.20 4.94
CA ALA A 283 -13.04 16.16 5.38
C ALA A 283 -12.69 17.60 4.95
N ASP A 284 -11.39 17.91 4.92
CA ASP A 284 -10.91 19.22 4.47
C ASP A 284 -11.08 19.42 2.94
N LEU A 285 -11.01 18.36 2.13
CA LEU A 285 -11.32 18.40 0.69
C LEU A 285 -12.82 18.55 0.45
N VAL A 286 -13.64 17.77 1.17
CA VAL A 286 -15.12 17.84 1.13
C VAL A 286 -15.60 19.25 1.43
N SER A 287 -15.15 19.82 2.56
CA SER A 287 -15.54 21.17 2.99
C SER A 287 -14.96 22.28 2.10
N GLY A 288 -14.10 21.97 1.13
CA GLY A 288 -13.38 22.94 0.29
C GLY A 288 -12.36 23.77 1.06
N LYS A 289 -12.03 23.37 2.29
CA LYS A 289 -11.04 24.02 3.13
C LYS A 289 -9.65 23.90 2.53
N VAL A 290 -9.33 22.74 1.94
CA VAL A 290 -8.17 22.51 1.08
C VAL A 290 -8.63 22.08 -0.32
N VAL A 291 -7.77 22.27 -1.32
CA VAL A 291 -8.07 22.03 -2.74
C VAL A 291 -7.20 20.93 -3.36
N ALA A 292 -6.16 20.51 -2.64
CA ALA A 292 -5.35 19.35 -2.96
C ALA A 292 -4.67 18.79 -1.71
N ASN A 293 -4.24 17.54 -1.76
CA ASN A 293 -3.43 16.91 -0.74
C ASN A 293 -2.42 15.93 -1.35
N LEU A 294 -1.25 15.77 -0.72
CA LEU A 294 -0.31 14.68 -1.04
C LEU A 294 -0.83 13.39 -0.39
N GLN A 295 -1.09 12.34 -1.15
CA GLN A 295 -1.72 11.11 -0.68
C GLN A 295 -1.18 9.86 -1.38
N TRP A 296 -1.29 8.72 -0.71
CA TRP A 296 -1.18 7.42 -1.35
C TRP A 296 -2.40 7.20 -2.26
N SER A 297 -2.20 6.47 -3.35
CA SER A 297 -3.26 6.29 -4.34
C SER A 297 -4.51 5.60 -3.80
N GLY A 298 -4.39 4.66 -2.86
CA GLY A 298 -5.53 4.00 -2.20
C GLY A 298 -6.40 4.99 -1.41
N ASP A 299 -5.79 5.78 -0.53
CA ASP A 299 -6.45 6.90 0.15
C ASP A 299 -7.08 7.91 -0.82
N GLY A 300 -6.43 8.11 -1.98
CA GLY A 300 -6.95 8.98 -3.02
C GLY A 300 -8.22 8.44 -3.69
N VAL A 301 -8.28 7.13 -3.94
CA VAL A 301 -9.47 6.45 -4.46
C VAL A 301 -10.62 6.58 -3.48
N TYR A 302 -10.36 6.25 -2.23
CA TYR A 302 -11.33 6.40 -1.14
C TYR A 302 -11.85 7.84 -1.07
N SER A 303 -10.96 8.83 -1.08
CA SER A 303 -11.34 10.25 -1.07
C SER A 303 -12.20 10.63 -2.27
N MET A 304 -11.90 10.12 -3.47
CA MET A 304 -12.70 10.37 -4.67
C MET A 304 -14.10 9.75 -4.59
N GLN A 305 -14.22 8.55 -4.02
CA GLN A 305 -15.50 7.84 -3.88
C GLN A 305 -16.42 8.54 -2.88
N GLN A 306 -15.89 8.93 -1.72
CA GLN A 306 -16.67 9.54 -0.64
C GLN A 306 -17.31 10.86 -1.07
N VAL A 307 -16.60 11.69 -1.83
CA VAL A 307 -17.12 13.00 -2.24
C VAL A 307 -17.98 12.96 -3.50
N GLU A 308 -18.04 11.81 -4.18
CA GLU A 308 -18.81 11.63 -5.42
C GLU A 308 -20.32 11.80 -5.16
N GLU A 309 -20.80 11.34 -4.01
CA GLU A 309 -22.19 11.53 -3.56
C GLU A 309 -22.57 12.99 -3.39
N GLU A 310 -21.62 13.84 -2.98
CA GLU A 310 -21.80 15.28 -2.82
C GLU A 310 -21.69 16.05 -4.15
N GLY A 311 -21.48 15.34 -5.27
CA GLY A 311 -21.30 15.92 -6.59
C GLY A 311 -19.95 16.64 -6.77
N ILE A 312 -19.01 16.45 -5.85
CA ILE A 312 -17.66 16.99 -5.93
C ILE A 312 -16.82 16.05 -6.81
N LYS A 313 -16.17 16.61 -7.83
CA LYS A 313 -15.27 15.85 -8.69
C LYS A 313 -13.84 16.04 -8.23
N LEU A 314 -13.23 15.01 -7.67
CA LEU A 314 -11.79 14.97 -7.40
C LEU A 314 -11.05 14.18 -8.48
N ARG A 315 -9.75 14.44 -8.62
CA ARG A 315 -8.85 13.76 -9.55
C ARG A 315 -7.55 13.41 -8.84
N TYR A 316 -6.84 12.43 -9.39
CA TYR A 316 -5.52 12.03 -8.92
C TYR A 316 -4.47 12.37 -9.98
N ALA A 317 -3.36 12.96 -9.56
CA ALA A 317 -2.23 13.27 -10.43
C ALA A 317 -0.93 12.73 -9.84
N VAL A 318 -0.09 12.21 -10.73
CA VAL A 318 1.25 11.73 -10.36
C VAL A 318 2.26 12.71 -10.96
N PRO A 319 3.12 13.36 -10.15
CA PRO A 319 4.05 14.39 -10.63
C PRO A 319 4.94 13.89 -11.77
N LYS A 320 5.06 14.61 -12.89
CA LYS A 320 5.69 14.14 -14.15
C LYS A 320 7.12 13.64 -14.01
N ALA A 321 7.91 14.18 -13.08
CA ALA A 321 9.29 13.74 -12.89
C ALA A 321 9.35 12.29 -12.40
N SER A 322 8.65 11.98 -11.31
CA SER A 322 8.75 10.69 -10.65
C SER A 322 7.65 10.48 -9.61
N THR A 323 7.53 9.25 -9.11
CA THR A 323 6.67 8.88 -7.98
C THR A 323 7.27 7.74 -7.16
N ASN A 324 6.86 7.63 -5.90
CA ASN A 324 7.11 6.45 -5.10
C ASN A 324 6.18 5.33 -5.58
N LEU A 325 6.73 4.14 -5.83
CA LEU A 325 5.98 2.90 -5.99
C LEU A 325 6.08 2.16 -4.66
N TRP A 326 4.99 2.10 -3.91
CA TRP A 326 4.94 1.45 -2.60
C TRP A 326 4.28 0.07 -2.71
N PHE A 327 4.68 -0.82 -1.81
CA PHE A 327 4.14 -2.16 -1.65
C PHE A 327 3.99 -2.48 -0.17
N ASP A 328 2.83 -3.00 0.21
CA ASP A 328 2.69 -3.76 1.45
C ASP A 328 2.71 -5.24 1.12
N GLY A 329 3.36 -6.04 1.94
CA GLY A 329 3.51 -7.47 1.65
C GLY A 329 3.71 -8.33 2.89
N TRP A 330 3.20 -9.55 2.81
CA TRP A 330 3.23 -10.52 3.89
C TRP A 330 4.63 -11.08 4.09
N CYS A 331 5.16 -10.98 5.30
CA CYS A 331 6.46 -11.48 5.72
C CYS A 331 6.31 -12.43 6.91
N MET A 332 6.96 -13.60 6.83
CA MET A 332 6.99 -14.57 7.92
C MET A 332 8.13 -14.24 8.89
N LEU A 333 7.82 -14.06 10.17
CA LEU A 333 8.83 -13.75 11.19
C LEU A 333 9.47 -15.02 11.74
N LYS A 334 10.80 -15.05 11.80
CA LYS A 334 11.57 -16.18 12.35
C LYS A 334 11.18 -16.48 13.79
N ALA A 335 10.93 -15.45 14.59
CA ALA A 335 10.60 -15.60 16.01
C ALA A 335 9.25 -16.30 16.23
N GLY A 336 8.24 -16.00 15.40
CA GLY A 336 6.92 -16.64 15.50
C GLY A 336 6.88 -18.04 14.89
N ILE A 337 7.42 -18.18 13.67
CA ILE A 337 7.46 -19.48 12.97
C ILE A 337 8.40 -20.47 13.66
N GLY A 338 9.56 -20.01 14.12
CA GLY A 338 10.57 -20.87 14.73
C GLY A 338 11.02 -22.00 13.80
N LYS A 339 10.87 -23.25 14.24
CA LYS A 339 11.14 -24.47 13.45
C LYS A 339 9.85 -25.25 13.13
N ASP A 340 8.69 -24.62 13.33
CA ASP A 340 7.39 -25.24 13.18
C ASP A 340 6.96 -25.20 11.70
N LYS A 341 7.12 -26.34 11.03
CA LYS A 341 6.73 -26.48 9.61
C LYS A 341 5.23 -26.39 9.39
N GLU A 342 4.41 -26.80 10.37
CA GLU A 342 2.96 -26.75 10.24
C GLU A 342 2.47 -25.31 10.32
N LYS A 343 3.05 -24.53 11.24
CA LYS A 343 2.81 -23.10 11.33
C LYS A 343 3.31 -22.33 10.11
N GLN A 344 4.50 -22.67 9.58
CA GLN A 344 4.99 -22.08 8.32
C GLN A 344 4.02 -22.36 7.17
N GLN A 345 3.54 -23.59 7.06
CA GLN A 345 2.56 -23.96 6.05
C GLN A 345 1.24 -23.21 6.25
N ALA A 346 0.76 -23.05 7.49
CA ALA A 346 -0.45 -22.27 7.78
C ALA A 346 -0.29 -20.78 7.39
N ALA A 347 0.87 -20.18 7.66
CA ALA A 347 1.17 -18.80 7.25
C ALA A 347 1.19 -18.65 5.71
N GLN A 348 1.83 -19.57 4.99
CA GLN A 348 1.84 -19.58 3.52
C GLN A 348 0.44 -19.86 2.94
N ALA A 349 -0.34 -20.73 3.58
CA ALA A 349 -1.71 -21.04 3.19
C ALA A 349 -2.64 -19.84 3.39
N PHE A 350 -2.44 -19.03 4.44
CA PHE A 350 -3.16 -17.77 4.63
C PHE A 350 -2.93 -16.81 3.46
N VAL A 351 -1.66 -16.60 3.08
CA VAL A 351 -1.29 -15.73 1.95
C VAL A 351 -1.90 -16.24 0.64
N ASN A 352 -1.88 -17.56 0.42
CA ASN A 352 -2.54 -18.17 -0.73
C ASN A 352 -4.06 -17.94 -0.70
N TYR A 353 -4.72 -18.18 0.43
CA TYR A 353 -6.16 -18.06 0.55
C TYR A 353 -6.66 -16.65 0.23
N ILE A 354 -6.05 -15.62 0.81
CA ILE A 354 -6.43 -14.22 0.54
C ILE A 354 -6.11 -13.79 -0.90
N SER A 355 -5.21 -14.51 -1.58
CA SER A 355 -4.84 -14.27 -2.99
C SER A 355 -5.77 -14.95 -4.00
N ARG A 356 -6.77 -15.72 -3.53
CA ARG A 356 -7.83 -16.26 -4.40
C ARG A 356 -8.61 -15.09 -5.01
N SER A 357 -8.88 -15.11 -6.32
CA SER A 357 -9.37 -13.92 -7.05
C SER A 357 -10.68 -13.32 -6.52
N ASP A 358 -11.58 -14.15 -6.01
CA ASP A 358 -12.81 -13.70 -5.33
C ASP A 358 -12.52 -13.03 -3.98
N ASN A 359 -11.60 -13.57 -3.18
CA ASN A 359 -11.15 -12.95 -1.94
C ASN A 359 -10.41 -11.64 -2.21
N VAL A 360 -9.63 -11.57 -3.29
CA VAL A 360 -8.97 -10.34 -3.74
C VAL A 360 -9.99 -9.27 -4.11
N VAL A 361 -11.00 -9.60 -4.91
CA VAL A 361 -12.07 -8.66 -5.27
C VAL A 361 -12.86 -8.22 -4.04
N ARG A 362 -13.25 -9.17 -3.19
CA ARG A 362 -13.92 -8.91 -1.91
C ARG A 362 -13.13 -7.93 -1.07
N ASN A 363 -11.81 -8.16 -0.94
CA ASN A 363 -10.98 -7.31 -0.13
C ASN A 363 -10.77 -5.93 -0.77
N MET A 364 -10.49 -5.82 -2.07
CA MET A 364 -10.37 -4.52 -2.76
C MET A 364 -11.67 -3.71 -2.70
N TYR A 365 -12.82 -4.37 -2.74
CA TYR A 365 -14.13 -3.75 -2.54
C TYR A 365 -14.27 -3.14 -1.14
N TYR A 366 -13.81 -3.86 -0.12
CA TYR A 366 -13.77 -3.38 1.26
C TYR A 366 -12.71 -2.26 1.43
N VAL A 367 -11.44 -2.54 1.16
CA VAL A 367 -10.36 -1.59 1.51
C VAL A 367 -10.22 -0.41 0.55
N GLY A 368 -10.70 -0.51 -0.70
CA GLY A 368 -10.51 0.50 -1.75
C GLY A 368 -9.09 0.60 -2.33
N TYR A 369 -8.15 -0.19 -1.81
CA TYR A 369 -6.77 -0.30 -2.27
C TYR A 369 -6.61 -1.33 -3.39
N THR A 370 -5.47 -1.28 -4.09
CA THR A 370 -5.20 -2.13 -5.26
C THR A 370 -4.35 -3.33 -4.89
N SER A 371 -4.88 -4.53 -5.13
CA SER A 371 -4.13 -5.76 -4.91
C SER A 371 -2.99 -5.92 -5.93
N VAL A 372 -1.93 -6.62 -5.53
CA VAL A 372 -0.85 -7.06 -6.43
C VAL A 372 -1.24 -8.23 -7.33
N ILE A 373 -2.37 -8.87 -7.04
CA ILE A 373 -2.86 -10.05 -7.75
C ILE A 373 -3.55 -9.62 -9.05
N SER A 374 -3.12 -10.20 -10.16
CA SER A 374 -3.73 -10.07 -11.49
C SER A 374 -4.78 -11.16 -11.79
N GLY A 375 -4.73 -12.27 -11.06
CA GLY A 375 -5.65 -13.41 -11.23
C GLY A 375 -5.09 -14.54 -12.11
N GLY A 376 -3.98 -14.31 -12.81
CA GLY A 376 -3.37 -15.32 -13.67
C GLY A 376 -4.32 -15.69 -14.82
N GLU A 377 -4.75 -16.95 -14.87
CA GLU A 377 -5.76 -17.41 -15.83
C GLU A 377 -7.21 -17.03 -15.44
N ASP A 378 -7.45 -16.68 -14.17
CA ASP A 378 -8.76 -16.26 -13.66
C ASP A 378 -8.99 -14.76 -13.88
N LYS A 379 -9.94 -14.45 -14.76
CA LYS A 379 -10.27 -13.07 -15.15
C LYS A 379 -11.15 -12.31 -14.15
N THR A 380 -11.55 -12.94 -13.04
CA THR A 380 -12.41 -12.33 -12.01
C THR A 380 -11.98 -10.92 -11.60
N ILE A 381 -10.69 -10.67 -11.41
CA ILE A 381 -10.18 -9.36 -10.99
C ILE A 381 -10.32 -8.33 -12.12
N TYR A 382 -10.01 -8.71 -13.36
CA TYR A 382 -10.18 -7.83 -14.51
C TYR A 382 -11.67 -7.52 -14.77
N ASP A 383 -12.55 -8.52 -14.64
CA ASP A 383 -13.99 -8.36 -14.76
C ASP A 383 -14.55 -7.45 -13.66
N TYR A 384 -14.00 -7.51 -12.44
CA TYR A 384 -14.33 -6.57 -11.37
C TYR A 384 -13.93 -5.13 -11.71
N ILE A 385 -12.75 -4.90 -12.28
CA ILE A 385 -12.34 -3.54 -12.69
C ILE A 385 -13.25 -3.00 -13.79
N LYS A 386 -13.66 -3.85 -14.73
CA LYS A 386 -14.68 -3.52 -15.74
C LYS A 386 -16.03 -3.22 -15.11
N TYR A 387 -16.46 -4.03 -14.15
CA TYR A 387 -17.68 -3.79 -13.39
C TYR A 387 -17.62 -2.41 -12.71
N MET A 388 -16.48 -2.02 -12.13
CA MET A 388 -16.34 -0.75 -11.43
C MET A 388 -16.22 0.46 -12.36
N TYR A 389 -15.37 0.38 -13.38
CA TYR A 389 -14.94 1.56 -14.14
C TYR A 389 -15.23 1.48 -15.65
N GLY A 390 -15.83 0.39 -16.11
CA GLY A 390 -16.21 0.19 -17.50
C GLY A 390 -17.28 1.17 -17.95
N SER A 391 -17.17 1.67 -19.18
CA SER A 391 -18.19 2.49 -19.82
C SER A 391 -18.25 2.20 -21.32
N GLU A 392 -19.45 1.99 -21.84
CA GLU A 392 -19.71 1.80 -23.28
C GLU A 392 -20.10 3.10 -23.99
N ASP A 393 -20.01 4.25 -23.30
CA ASP A 393 -20.39 5.54 -23.88
C ASP A 393 -19.53 5.89 -25.09
N LYS A 394 -20.11 6.63 -26.05
CA LYS A 394 -19.37 7.08 -27.26
C LYS A 394 -18.15 7.94 -26.95
N LYS A 395 -18.08 8.56 -25.77
CA LYS A 395 -16.96 9.38 -25.30
C LYS A 395 -15.96 8.60 -24.44
N SER A 396 -16.14 7.29 -24.31
CA SER A 396 -15.19 6.44 -23.61
C SER A 396 -13.83 6.41 -24.29
N VAL A 397 -12.79 6.24 -23.48
CA VAL A 397 -11.40 6.14 -23.90
C VAL A 397 -10.90 4.72 -23.64
N ASP A 398 -9.92 4.28 -24.44
CA ASP A 398 -9.23 3.02 -24.17
C ASP A 398 -8.27 3.18 -22.99
N TYR A 399 -8.30 2.21 -22.08
CA TYR A 399 -7.41 2.13 -20.93
C TYR A 399 -6.67 0.80 -20.94
N ASP A 400 -5.34 0.87 -21.10
CA ASP A 400 -4.46 -0.28 -21.24
C ASP A 400 -3.95 -0.77 -19.87
N LEU A 401 -4.33 -1.99 -19.52
CA LEU A 401 -3.94 -2.68 -18.30
C LEU A 401 -3.05 -3.91 -18.57
N ASN A 402 -2.57 -4.11 -19.81
CA ASN A 402 -1.79 -5.29 -20.20
C ASN A 402 -0.53 -5.45 -19.35
N TYR A 403 0.15 -4.34 -18.99
CA TYR A 403 1.36 -4.42 -18.16
C TYR A 403 1.13 -5.11 -16.81
N PHE A 404 -0.09 -5.03 -16.28
CA PHE A 404 -0.43 -5.60 -14.99
C PHE A 404 -1.00 -7.01 -15.11
N PHE A 405 -1.87 -7.25 -16.09
CA PHE A 405 -2.63 -8.51 -16.22
C PHE A 405 -2.01 -9.54 -17.16
N GLN A 406 -1.30 -9.11 -18.21
CA GLN A 406 -0.88 -10.03 -19.26
C GLN A 406 0.23 -10.96 -18.76
N GLN A 407 -0.08 -12.25 -18.69
CA GLN A 407 0.85 -13.31 -18.33
C GLN A 407 1.69 -13.76 -19.54
N ASN A 408 2.82 -14.42 -19.28
CA ASN A 408 3.61 -15.02 -20.35
C ASN A 408 2.79 -16.09 -21.08
N GLY A 409 2.58 -15.91 -22.39
CA GLY A 409 1.78 -16.82 -23.21
C GLY A 409 0.28 -16.51 -23.24
N ASP A 410 -0.17 -15.49 -22.52
CA ASP A 410 -1.54 -14.99 -22.59
C ASP A 410 -1.72 -14.06 -23.82
N ASN A 411 -2.70 -14.41 -24.65
CA ASN A 411 -3.07 -13.67 -25.86
C ASN A 411 -4.25 -12.72 -25.65
N TYR A 412 -4.81 -12.65 -24.42
CA TYR A 412 -5.88 -11.73 -24.12
C TYR A 412 -5.39 -10.28 -24.09
N ASN A 413 -6.16 -9.37 -24.69
CA ASN A 413 -5.87 -7.95 -24.68
C ASN A 413 -6.61 -7.26 -23.53
N TYR A 414 -5.91 -6.90 -22.46
CA TYR A 414 -6.48 -6.24 -21.29
C TYR A 414 -6.63 -4.72 -21.50
N VAL A 415 -7.30 -4.33 -22.58
CA VAL A 415 -7.71 -2.95 -22.86
C VAL A 415 -9.21 -2.85 -22.65
N MET A 416 -9.64 -1.95 -21.75
CA MET A 416 -11.05 -1.69 -21.49
C MET A 416 -11.45 -0.28 -21.90
N LYS A 417 -12.73 -0.08 -22.21
CA LYS A 417 -13.32 1.25 -22.37
C LYS A 417 -13.72 1.81 -21.00
N THR A 418 -13.36 3.06 -20.74
CA THR A 418 -13.70 3.77 -19.50
C THR A 418 -14.00 5.25 -19.80
N SER A 419 -14.63 5.96 -18.87
CA SER A 419 -14.87 7.39 -19.03
C SER A 419 -13.57 8.20 -18.85
N GLU A 420 -13.49 9.39 -19.45
CA GLU A 420 -12.35 10.30 -19.25
C GLU A 420 -12.18 10.71 -17.77
N GLU A 421 -13.28 10.69 -17.01
CA GLU A 421 -13.30 10.93 -15.58
C GLU A 421 -12.56 9.83 -14.81
N MET A 422 -12.87 8.56 -15.09
CA MET A 422 -12.21 7.43 -14.43
C MET A 422 -10.77 7.27 -14.91
N SER A 423 -10.48 7.50 -16.20
CA SER A 423 -9.13 7.43 -16.77
C SER A 423 -8.16 8.48 -16.22
N LYS A 424 -8.65 9.46 -15.46
CA LYS A 424 -7.88 10.50 -14.77
C LYS A 424 -8.20 10.57 -13.26
N GLY A 425 -9.00 9.63 -12.77
CA GLY A 425 -9.56 9.59 -11.42
C GLY A 425 -9.27 8.25 -10.74
N GLN A 426 -10.32 7.56 -10.28
CA GLN A 426 -10.21 6.35 -9.46
C GLN A 426 -9.44 5.22 -10.16
N LEU A 427 -9.72 4.94 -11.44
CA LEU A 427 -8.99 3.91 -12.21
C LEU A 427 -7.52 4.28 -12.41
N TYR A 428 -7.23 5.56 -12.70
CA TYR A 428 -5.85 6.04 -12.84
C TYR A 428 -5.05 5.98 -11.52
N ALA A 429 -5.71 6.20 -10.39
CA ALA A 429 -5.07 6.07 -9.08
C ALA A 429 -4.76 4.60 -8.75
N GLN A 430 -5.67 3.66 -9.00
CA GLN A 430 -5.48 2.23 -8.71
C GLN A 430 -4.51 1.56 -9.68
N TYR A 431 -4.70 1.80 -10.98
CA TYR A 431 -3.89 1.22 -12.04
C TYR A 431 -3.27 2.32 -12.90
N PRO A 432 -2.22 3.01 -12.42
CA PRO A 432 -1.59 4.08 -13.20
C PRO A 432 -1.05 3.57 -14.54
N THR A 433 -0.80 4.49 -15.47
CA THR A 433 -0.35 4.11 -16.81
C THR A 433 1.08 3.55 -16.81
N GLN A 434 1.43 2.83 -17.87
CA GLN A 434 2.79 2.32 -18.06
C GLN A 434 3.86 3.41 -18.02
N ASP A 435 3.55 4.64 -18.47
CA ASP A 435 4.49 5.76 -18.34
C ASP A 435 4.75 6.10 -16.87
N VAL A 436 3.72 6.14 -16.03
CA VAL A 436 3.87 6.34 -14.58
C VAL A 436 4.73 5.23 -13.98
N MET A 437 4.48 3.98 -14.37
CA MET A 437 5.27 2.83 -13.93
C MET A 437 6.73 2.89 -14.39
N ARG A 438 6.99 3.43 -15.58
CA ARG A 438 8.35 3.64 -16.09
C ARG A 438 9.11 4.67 -15.26
N ARG A 439 8.45 5.70 -14.76
CA ARG A 439 9.07 6.80 -13.98
C ARG A 439 8.85 6.70 -12.46
N SER A 440 8.39 5.57 -11.98
CA SER A 440 8.33 5.27 -10.54
C SER A 440 9.63 4.65 -10.03
N ALA A 441 9.90 4.84 -8.75
CA ALA A 441 10.96 4.18 -8.00
C ALA A 441 10.45 3.76 -6.62
N VAL A 442 10.97 2.65 -6.12
CA VAL A 442 10.66 2.15 -4.78
C VAL A 442 11.55 2.84 -3.74
N MET A 443 10.98 3.23 -2.61
CA MET A 443 11.74 3.78 -1.51
C MET A 443 12.51 2.69 -0.76
N THR A 444 13.83 2.84 -0.61
CA THR A 444 14.65 1.81 0.03
C THR A 444 14.78 2.02 1.54
N TYR A 445 15.14 0.96 2.27
CA TYR A 445 15.56 1.12 3.65
C TYR A 445 16.89 1.90 3.71
N PHE A 446 16.85 3.11 4.28
CA PHE A 446 18.00 4.02 4.32
C PHE A 446 19.10 3.61 5.32
N GLY A 447 18.83 2.63 6.18
CA GLY A 447 19.71 2.27 7.30
C GLY A 447 19.49 3.15 8.54
N ASP A 448 19.90 2.63 9.71
CA ASP A 448 19.61 3.28 11.00
C ASP A 448 20.22 4.67 11.13
N GLN A 449 21.44 4.88 10.63
CA GLN A 449 22.14 6.17 10.67
C GLN A 449 21.39 7.24 9.87
N ALA A 450 21.03 6.95 8.62
CA ALA A 450 20.30 7.88 7.77
C ALA A 450 18.89 8.14 8.29
N ASN A 451 18.18 7.09 8.75
CA ASN A 451 16.87 7.24 9.37
C ASN A 451 16.94 8.17 10.60
N LYS A 452 17.92 8.01 11.49
CA LYS A 452 18.10 8.92 12.64
C LYS A 452 18.30 10.37 12.21
N LYS A 453 19.12 10.62 11.19
CA LYS A 453 19.37 11.96 10.64
C LYS A 453 18.10 12.57 10.02
N ILE A 454 17.36 11.79 9.23
CA ILE A 454 16.12 12.22 8.58
C ILE A 454 15.02 12.48 9.62
N SER A 455 14.84 11.60 10.60
CA SER A 455 13.89 11.81 11.70
C SER A 455 14.27 13.03 12.54
N ARG A 456 15.57 13.26 12.81
CA ARG A 456 16.02 14.46 13.49
C ARG A 456 15.72 15.72 12.67
N MET A 457 15.96 15.69 11.36
CA MET A 457 15.62 16.78 10.45
C MET A 457 14.12 17.08 10.45
N TRP A 458 13.27 16.04 10.47
CA TRP A 458 11.82 16.18 10.56
C TRP A 458 11.38 16.85 11.87
N ILE A 459 11.90 16.39 13.00
CA ILE A 459 11.66 16.99 14.32
C ILE A 459 12.12 18.45 14.32
N ASP A 460 13.34 18.72 13.85
CA ASP A 460 13.89 20.06 13.83
C ASP A 460 13.05 21.01 12.95
N MET A 461 12.54 20.55 11.81
CA MET A 461 11.66 21.34 10.93
C MET A 461 10.27 21.60 11.56
N ARG A 462 9.73 20.65 12.32
CA ARG A 462 8.45 20.83 13.03
C ARG A 462 8.58 21.74 14.24
N CYS A 463 9.64 21.60 15.04
CA CYS A 463 9.83 22.32 16.30
C CYS A 463 10.58 23.65 16.17
N PHE A 464 11.46 23.79 15.17
CA PHE A 464 12.33 24.94 14.98
C PHE A 464 12.30 25.41 13.51
N ASP A 465 12.79 26.62 13.23
CA ASP A 465 13.03 27.01 11.85
C ASP A 465 14.50 26.72 11.48
N PRO A 466 14.78 25.70 10.63
CA PRO A 466 16.15 25.34 10.24
C PRO A 466 16.86 26.46 9.47
N ARG A 467 16.14 27.47 8.96
CA ARG A 467 16.72 28.65 8.30
C ARG A 467 17.47 29.55 9.28
N ILE A 468 17.10 29.55 10.56
CA ILE A 468 17.70 30.42 11.58
C ILE A 468 19.17 30.04 11.86
N LYS A 469 19.53 28.75 11.79
CA LYS A 469 20.91 28.28 12.03
C LYS A 469 21.93 28.75 10.97
N LYS A 470 21.48 29.21 9.79
CA LYS A 470 22.39 29.68 8.72
C LYS A 470 22.79 31.14 8.87
N ASN A 471 22.03 31.93 9.62
CA ASN A 471 22.29 33.35 9.86
C ASN A 471 23.14 33.61 11.13
N SER A 472 23.57 32.55 11.82
CA SER A 472 24.37 32.63 13.06
C SER A 472 25.83 32.20 12.86
N LYS A 473 26.38 32.34 11.64
CA LYS A 473 27.80 32.13 11.36
C LYS A 473 28.39 33.34 10.65
#